data_AF-A0A2U2AT10-F1
#
_entry.id   AF-A0A2U2AT10-F1
#
_cell.length_a   1.000
_cell.length_b   1.000
_cell.length_c   1.000
_cell.angle_alpha   90.00
_cell.angle_beta   90.00
_cell.angle_gamma   90.00
#
_symmetry.space_group_name_H-M   'P 1'
#
loop_
_entity.id
_entity.type
_entity.pdbx_description
1 polymer ?
#
loop_
_entity_poly.entity_id
_entity_poly.type
_entity_poly.pdbx_seq_one_letter_code
_entity_poly.pdbx_strand_id
1 'polypeptide(L)'
;MGISYITIGWIFVALASVAELVGVFGLSLYSQNRTLINRMLYYGGIFASFALLYFSFRFLPLSIAYTVFTGVGTAGAVTLNIIFFNESKNIKRVLSLVAIIVGVVGLQLVTATQ
;
A
#
# COMPACT_ATOMS: atom_id res chain seq x y z
N MET A 1 19.18 -23.57 8.01
CA MET A 1 18.82 -22.76 6.84
C MET A 1 18.37 -21.40 7.37
N GLY A 2 19.30 -20.49 7.62
CA GLY A 2 19.02 -19.20 8.25
C GLY A 2 18.36 -18.26 7.24
N ILE A 3 17.21 -17.70 7.57
CA ILE A 3 16.54 -16.71 6.73
C ILE A 3 17.49 -15.52 6.57
N SER A 4 17.82 -15.14 5.33
CA SER A 4 18.69 -13.98 5.07
C SER A 4 18.04 -12.70 5.62
N TYR A 5 18.82 -11.81 6.22
CA TYR A 5 18.35 -10.54 6.80
C TYR A 5 17.53 -9.70 5.81
N ILE A 6 17.86 -9.78 4.52
CA ILE A 6 17.13 -9.10 3.44
C ILE A 6 15.73 -9.71 3.25
N THR A 7 15.60 -11.03 3.36
CA THR A 7 14.30 -11.73 3.27
C THR A 7 13.34 -11.29 4.37
N ILE A 8 13.85 -11.04 5.58
CA ILE A 8 13.06 -10.52 6.70
C ILE A 8 12.48 -9.14 6.36
N GLY A 9 13.27 -8.26 5.73
CA GLY A 9 12.79 -6.96 5.25
C GLY A 9 11.62 -7.08 4.27
N TRP A 10 11.70 -7.99 3.30
CA TRP A 10 10.63 -8.23 2.33
C TRP A 10 9.36 -8.78 2.98
N ILE A 11 9.48 -9.61 4.02
CA ILE A 11 8.33 -10.07 4.81
C ILE A 11 7.63 -8.88 5.49
N PHE A 12 8.39 -7.95 6.07
CA PHE A 12 7.82 -6.74 6.65
C PHE A 12 7.11 -5.87 5.61
N VAL A 13 7.69 -5.68 4.42
CA VAL A 13 7.03 -4.92 3.32
C VAL A 13 5.73 -5.61 2.88
N ALA A 14 5.74 -6.94 2.74
CA ALA A 14 4.55 -7.70 2.38
C ALA A 14 3.44 -7.57 3.44
N LEU A 15 3.79 -7.73 4.72
CA LEU A 15 2.85 -7.57 5.83
C LEU A 15 2.32 -6.14 5.92
N ALA A 16 3.18 -5.13 5.74
CA ALA A 16 2.79 -3.73 5.71
C ALA A 16 1.78 -3.46 4.59
N SER A 17 2.04 -3.99 3.40
CA SER A 17 1.15 -3.84 2.24
C SER A 17 -0.22 -4.49 2.49
N VAL A 18 -0.26 -5.69 3.08
CA VAL A 18 -1.54 -6.34 3.43
C VAL A 18 -2.30 -5.53 4.48
N ALA A 19 -1.60 -5.04 5.52
CA ALA A 19 -2.22 -4.20 6.54
C ALA A 19 -2.77 -2.89 5.96
N GLU A 20 -2.11 -2.32 4.96
CA GLU A 20 -2.60 -1.15 4.23
C GLU A 20 -3.91 -1.47 3.53
N LEU A 21 -4.00 -2.59 2.82
CA LEU A 21 -5.24 -3.00 2.13
C LEU A 21 -6.40 -3.20 3.10
N VAL A 22 -6.13 -3.74 4.29
CA VAL A 22 -7.14 -3.83 5.36
C VAL A 22 -7.57 -2.44 5.82
N GLY A 23 -6.62 -1.52 5.99
CA GLY A 23 -6.89 -0.11 6.33
C GLY A 23 -7.72 0.60 5.26
N VAL A 24 -7.37 0.43 3.99
CA VAL A 24 -8.10 0.99 2.84
C VAL A 24 -9.50 0.39 2.75
N PHE A 25 -9.65 -0.91 2.96
CA PHE A 25 -10.97 -1.55 3.03
C PHE A 25 -11.82 -0.95 4.16
N GLY A 26 -11.24 -0.80 5.35
CA GLY A 26 -11.87 -0.12 6.48
C GLY A 26 -12.24 1.32 6.18
N LEU A 27 -11.40 2.05 5.45
CA LEU A 27 -11.66 3.43 5.02
C LEU A 27 -12.87 3.50 4.09
N SER A 28 -12.93 2.63 3.08
CA SER A 28 -14.04 2.57 2.14
C SER A 28 -15.35 2.16 2.85
N LEU A 29 -15.30 1.24 3.81
CA LEU A 29 -16.45 0.90 4.66
C LEU A 29 -16.87 2.07 5.56
N TYR A 30 -15.91 2.78 6.15
CA TYR A 30 -16.18 3.93 7.03
C TYR A 30 -16.77 5.11 6.27
N SER A 31 -16.40 5.27 4.99
CA SER A 31 -16.96 6.26 4.09
C SER A 31 -18.45 6.03 3.85
N GLN A 32 -18.88 4.78 3.64
CA GLN A 32 -20.29 4.44 3.46
C GLN A 32 -21.07 4.43 4.78
N ASN A 33 -20.50 3.84 5.82
CA ASN A 33 -21.17 3.66 7.10
C ASN A 33 -20.23 3.95 8.26
N ARG A 34 -20.50 5.04 8.99
CA ARG A 34 -19.64 5.63 10.03
C ARG A 34 -19.72 4.86 11.36
N THR A 35 -19.44 3.56 11.33
CA THR A 35 -19.45 2.71 12.53
C THR A 35 -18.10 2.74 13.26
N LEU A 36 -18.12 2.45 14.57
CA LEU A 36 -16.91 2.34 15.40
C LEU A 36 -15.96 1.25 14.92
N ILE A 37 -16.50 0.13 14.43
CA ILE A 37 -15.73 -1.01 13.92
C ILE A 37 -14.97 -0.61 12.65
N ASN A 38 -15.64 0.04 11.70
CA ASN A 38 -15.01 0.50 10.45
C ASN A 38 -13.91 1.53 10.74
N ARG A 39 -14.14 2.41 11.73
CA ARG A 39 -13.15 3.38 12.20
C ARG A 39 -11.90 2.69 12.77
N MET A 40 -12.09 1.67 13.61
CA MET A 40 -10.98 0.89 14.17
C MET A 40 -10.20 0.15 13.08
N LEU A 41 -10.90 -0.43 12.09
CA LEU A 41 -10.26 -1.14 10.99
C LEU A 41 -9.41 -0.20 10.12
N TYR A 42 -9.95 0.98 9.80
CA TYR A 42 -9.23 2.02 9.05
C TYR A 42 -7.95 2.45 9.78
N TYR A 43 -8.09 3.01 10.98
CA TYR A 43 -6.92 3.52 11.71
C TYR A 43 -5.96 2.38 12.09
N GLY A 44 -6.48 1.26 12.59
CA GLY A 44 -5.67 0.12 12.98
C GLY A 44 -4.86 -0.44 11.82
N GLY A 45 -5.48 -0.62 10.65
CA GLY A 45 -4.80 -1.11 9.44
C GLY A 45 -3.71 -0.16 8.96
N ILE A 46 -4.01 1.15 8.86
CA ILE A 46 -3.04 2.15 8.41
C ILE A 46 -1.89 2.30 9.40
N PHE A 47 -2.16 2.42 10.71
CA PHE A 47 -1.09 2.55 11.71
C PHE A 47 -0.21 1.30 11.77
N ALA A 48 -0.81 0.10 11.74
CA ALA A 48 -0.06 -1.15 11.72
C ALA A 48 0.80 -1.26 10.45
N SER A 49 0.26 -0.87 9.30
CA SER A 49 0.97 -0.85 8.03
C SER A 49 2.22 0.02 8.06
N PHE A 50 2.09 1.29 8.47
CA PHE A 50 3.24 2.19 8.56
C PHE A 50 4.26 1.74 9.61
N ALA A 51 3.81 1.14 10.73
CA ALA A 51 4.72 0.59 11.73
C ALA A 51 5.55 -0.58 11.14
N LEU A 52 4.91 -1.51 10.43
CA LEU A 52 5.57 -2.63 9.76
C LEU A 52 6.54 -2.16 8.67
N LEU A 53 6.14 -1.16 7.89
CA LEU A 53 6.99 -0.55 6.87
C LEU A 53 8.23 0.09 7.48
N TYR A 54 8.07 0.83 8.59
CA TYR A 54 9.21 1.41 9.31
C TYR A 54 10.20 0.34 9.78
N PHE A 55 9.72 -0.81 10.26
CA PHE A 55 10.61 -1.92 10.62
C PHE A 55 11.37 -2.50 9.42
N SER A 56 10.77 -2.48 8.22
CA SER A 56 11.45 -2.95 7.01
C SER A 56 12.71 -2.14 6.67
N PHE A 57 12.76 -0.85 7.05
CA PHE A 57 13.90 0.03 6.78
C PHE A 57 15.17 -0.34 7.54
N ARG A 58 15.07 -1.21 8.57
CA ARG A 58 16.24 -1.79 9.23
C ARG A 58 16.98 -2.81 8.36
N PHE A 59 16.33 -3.30 7.31
CA PHE A 59 16.82 -4.39 6.45
C PHE A 59 16.95 -3.96 4.99
N LEU A 60 16.11 -3.02 4.56
CA LEU A 60 16.01 -2.55 3.17
C LEU A 60 16.25 -1.04 3.12
N PRO A 61 16.89 -0.52 2.05
CA PRO A 61 16.94 0.91 1.80
C PRO A 61 15.53 1.51 1.72
N LEU A 62 15.34 2.67 2.36
CA LEU A 62 14.05 3.37 2.42
C LEU A 62 13.43 3.53 1.04
N SER A 63 14.20 3.97 0.05
CA SER A 63 13.73 4.17 -1.33
C SER A 63 13.13 2.89 -1.94
N ILE A 64 13.75 1.74 -1.71
CA ILE A 64 13.30 0.46 -2.26
C ILE A 64 12.04 -0.01 -1.54
N ALA A 65 12.08 -0.06 -0.20
CA ALA A 65 10.96 -0.55 0.58
C ALA A 65 9.71 0.32 0.42
N TYR A 66 9.88 1.65 0.46
CA TYR A 66 8.78 2.60 0.29
C TYR A 66 8.17 2.52 -1.11
N THR A 67 8.99 2.45 -2.16
CA THR A 67 8.46 2.39 -3.53
C THR A 67 7.67 1.12 -3.79
N VAL A 68 8.18 -0.04 -3.34
CA VAL A 68 7.45 -1.31 -3.50
C VAL A 68 6.16 -1.28 -2.68
N PHE A 69 6.22 -0.81 -1.43
CA PHE A 69 5.04 -0.64 -0.58
C PHE A 69 3.97 0.23 -1.26
N THR A 70 4.34 1.43 -1.71
CA THR A 70 3.39 2.34 -2.37
C THR A 70 2.84 1.76 -3.66
N GLY A 71 3.66 1.06 -4.46
CA GLY A 71 3.21 0.40 -5.68
C GLY A 71 2.19 -0.70 -5.42
N VAL A 72 2.48 -1.61 -4.48
CA VAL A 72 1.58 -2.70 -4.10
C VAL A 72 0.31 -2.18 -3.44
N GLY A 73 0.45 -1.20 -2.53
CA GLY A 73 -0.66 -0.52 -1.87
C GLY A 73 -1.62 0.13 -2.85
N THR A 74 -1.09 0.90 -3.81
CA THR A 74 -1.88 1.56 -4.85
C THR A 74 -2.60 0.55 -5.73
N ALA A 75 -1.89 -0.46 -6.25
CA ALA A 75 -2.49 -1.47 -7.12
C ALA A 75 -3.58 -2.28 -6.39
N GLY A 76 -3.32 -2.68 -5.14
CA GLY A 76 -4.26 -3.44 -4.33
C GLY A 76 -5.46 -2.60 -3.91
N ALA A 77 -5.28 -1.34 -3.50
CA ALA A 77 -6.36 -0.43 -3.12
C ALA A 77 -7.36 -0.25 -4.26
N VAL A 78 -6.87 -0.08 -5.48
CA VAL A 78 -7.72 0.07 -6.67
C VAL A 78 -8.47 -1.20 -6.99
N THR A 79 -7.76 -2.33 -6.98
CA THR A 79 -8.36 -3.64 -7.23
C THR A 79 -9.47 -3.92 -6.21
N LEU A 80 -9.21 -3.63 -4.94
CA LEU A 80 -10.13 -3.81 -3.84
C LEU A 80 -11.36 -2.90 -3.96
N ASN A 81 -11.20 -1.63 -4.32
CA ASN A 81 -12.33 -0.72 -4.51
C ASN A 81 -13.19 -1.08 -5.73
N ILE A 82 -12.59 -1.56 -6.82
CA ILE A 82 -13.33 -2.03 -7.99
C ILE A 82 -14.14 -3.29 -7.65
N ILE A 83 -13.56 -4.25 -6.92
CA ILE A 83 -14.20 -5.54 -6.62
C ILE A 83 -15.27 -5.38 -5.54
N PHE A 84 -14.96 -4.74 -4.41
CA PHE A 84 -15.82 -4.75 -3.22
C PHE A 84 -16.76 -3.54 -3.13
N PHE A 85 -16.36 -2.40 -3.70
CA PHE A 85 -17.13 -1.15 -3.62
C PHE A 85 -17.79 -0.78 -4.95
N ASN A 86 -17.66 -1.66 -5.96
CA ASN A 86 -18.23 -1.53 -7.30
C ASN A 86 -17.95 -0.14 -7.91
N GLU A 87 -16.78 0.43 -7.58
CA GLU A 87 -16.38 1.71 -8.12
C GLU A 87 -16.34 1.65 -9.65
N SER A 88 -16.84 2.69 -10.30
CA SER A 88 -16.96 2.73 -11.75
C SER A 88 -15.61 2.44 -12.42
N LYS A 89 -15.58 1.38 -13.24
CA LYS A 89 -14.47 0.98 -14.13
C LYS A 89 -14.31 1.96 -15.29
N ASN A 90 -14.45 3.25 -15.04
CA ASN A 90 -14.32 4.26 -16.06
C ASN A 90 -12.88 4.21 -16.59
N ILE A 91 -12.73 4.00 -17.89
CA ILE A 91 -11.43 3.96 -18.58
C ILE A 91 -10.58 5.19 -18.25
N LYS A 92 -11.21 6.37 -18.06
CA LYS A 92 -10.51 7.59 -17.64
C LYS A 92 -9.89 7.47 -16.25
N ARG A 93 -10.58 6.80 -15.31
CA ARG A 93 -10.08 6.58 -13.94
C ARG A 93 -8.88 5.65 -13.94
N VAL A 94 -8.95 4.57 -14.71
CA VAL A 94 -7.83 3.62 -14.88
C VAL A 94 -6.63 4.31 -15.53
N LEU A 95 -6.84 5.11 -16.57
CA LEU A 95 -5.79 5.91 -17.21
C LEU A 95 -5.11 6.88 -16.24
N SER A 96 -5.89 7.63 -15.45
CA SER A 96 -5.33 8.52 -14.42
C SER A 96 -4.50 7.77 -13.39
N LEU A 97 -4.93 6.56 -13.03
CA LEU A 97 -4.22 5.72 -12.08
C LEU A 97 -2.91 5.18 -12.62
N VAL A 98 -2.91 4.72 -13.87
CA VAL A 98 -1.70 4.36 -14.58
C VAL A 98 -0.75 5.55 -14.65
N ALA A 99 -1.24 6.76 -14.92
CA ALA A 99 -0.43 7.97 -14.93
C ALA A 99 0.21 8.28 -13.55
N ILE A 100 -0.54 8.10 -12.45
CA ILE A 100 0.00 8.25 -11.08
C ILE A 100 1.10 7.20 -10.84
N ILE A 101 0.85 5.94 -11.16
CA ILE A 101 1.82 4.85 -10.98
C ILE A 101 3.09 5.13 -11.80
N VAL A 102 2.96 5.52 -13.06
CA VAL A 102 4.08 5.90 -13.92
C VAL A 102 4.85 7.10 -13.35
N GLY A 103 4.15 8.10 -12.80
CA GLY A 103 4.78 9.24 -12.14
C GLY A 103 5.59 8.84 -10.91
N VAL A 104 5.05 7.96 -10.05
CA VAL A 104 5.73 7.45 -8.85
C VAL A 104 6.95 6.61 -9.23
N VAL A 105 6.80 5.69 -10.19
CA VAL A 105 7.91 4.86 -10.68
C VAL A 105 8.98 5.72 -11.36
N GLY A 106 8.58 6.69 -12.19
CA GLY A 106 9.50 7.63 -12.83
C GLY A 106 10.29 8.45 -11.81
N LEU A 107 9.63 8.95 -10.75
CA LEU A 107 10.29 9.67 -9.67
C LEU A 107 11.29 8.77 -8.92
N GLN A 108 10.95 7.51 -8.66
CA GLN A 108 11.88 6.55 -8.08
C GLN A 108 13.10 6.33 -8.97
N LEU A 109 12.91 6.10 -10.28
CA LEU A 109 14.01 5.85 -11.22
C LEU A 109 15.00 7.02 -11.25
N VAL A 110 14.50 8.25 -11.25
CA VAL A 110 15.35 9.45 -11.20
C VAL A 110 16.09 9.57 -9.87
N THR A 111 15.42 9.27 -8.75
CA THR A 111 16.01 9.36 -7.41
C THR A 111 17.04 8.24 -7.17
N ALA A 112 16.86 7.05 -7.74
CA ALA A 112 17.80 5.93 -7.61
C ALA A 112 19.12 6.14 -8.36
N THR A 113 19.17 7.11 -9.28
CA THR A 113 20.39 7.53 -10.00
C THR A 113 21.22 8.61 -9.28
N GLN A 114 20.82 9.05 -8.08
CA GLN A 114 21.58 9.97 -7.21
C GLN A 114 22.07 9.26 -5.96
#